data_AF-A0A1G9FSC9-F1
#
_entry.id   AF-A0A1G9FSC9-F1
#
_cell.length_a   1.000
_cell.length_b   1.000
_cell.length_c   1.000
_cell.angle_alpha   90.00
_cell.angle_beta   90.00
_cell.angle_gamma   90.00
#
_symmetry.space_group_name_H-M   'P 1'
#
loop_
_entity.id
_entity.type
_entity.pdbx_description
1 polymer ?
#
loop_
_entity_poly.entity_id
_entity_poly.type
_entity_poly.pdbx_seq_one_letter_code
_entity_poly.pdbx_strand_id
1 'polypeptide(L)' 'MDHIVTLDSRQEAALQVVAEKFIAQHKGDAVKALKEMIVLNGHLQVRLCRRGGMAPGDAVSA' A
#
# COMPACT_ATOMS: atom_id res chain seq x y z
N MET A 1 5.23 0.49 -15.30
CA MET A 1 4.68 0.07 -13.98
C MET A 1 3.54 -0.88 -14.26
N ASP A 2 3.71 -2.17 -14.01
CA ASP A 2 2.58 -3.10 -13.80
C ASP A 2 3.10 -4.41 -13.20
N HIS A 3 3.40 -4.38 -11.90
CA HIS A 3 3.62 -5.61 -11.12
C HIS A 3 2.35 -5.88 -10.33
N ILE A 4 1.27 -6.24 -11.05
CA ILE A 4 0.09 -6.78 -10.38
C ILE A 4 0.51 -8.13 -9.80
N VAL A 5 0.74 -8.15 -8.49
CA VAL A 5 1.08 -9.36 -7.75
C VAL A 5 -0.19 -10.19 -7.62
N THR A 6 -0.28 -11.28 -8.37
CA THR A 6 -1.34 -12.27 -8.19
C THR A 6 -1.04 -13.08 -6.92
N LEU A 7 -2.00 -13.10 -6.00
CA LEU A 7 -1.90 -13.85 -4.76
C LEU A 7 -2.58 -15.21 -4.95
N ASP A 8 -1.94 -16.27 -4.46
CA ASP A 8 -2.60 -17.58 -4.26
C ASP A 8 -3.52 -17.51 -3.04
N SER A 9 -4.51 -18.41 -2.94
CA SER A 9 -5.51 -18.42 -1.87
C SER A 9 -4.93 -18.40 -0.45
N ARG A 10 -3.74 -19.00 -0.22
CA ARG A 10 -3.07 -18.88 1.10
C ARG A 10 -2.57 -17.46 1.38
N GLN A 11 -2.07 -16.79 0.35
CA GLN A 11 -1.55 -15.43 0.44
C GLN A 11 -2.70 -14.43 0.58
N GLU A 12 -3.83 -14.66 -0.09
CA GLU A 12 -5.06 -13.88 0.09
C GLU A 12 -5.59 -13.99 1.53
N ALA A 13 -5.66 -15.21 2.08
CA ALA A 13 -6.07 -15.41 3.47
C ALA A 13 -5.12 -14.73 4.47
N ALA A 14 -3.81 -14.79 4.23
CA ALA A 14 -2.83 -14.09 5.06
C ALA A 14 -2.99 -12.57 4.98
N LEU A 15 -3.21 -12.02 3.77
CA LEU A 15 -3.47 -10.60 3.57
C LEU A 15 -4.75 -10.15 4.27
N GLN A 16 -5.80 -10.98 4.21
CA GLN A 16 -7.07 -10.71 4.86
C GLN A 16 -6.92 -10.62 6.39
N VAL A 17 -6.21 -11.55 7.02
CA VAL A 17 -5.93 -11.51 8.47
C VAL A 17 -5.16 -10.25 8.87
N VAL A 18 -4.21 -9.81 8.03
CA VAL A 18 -3.47 -8.56 8.29
C VAL A 18 -4.38 -7.34 8.14
N ALA A 19 -5.24 -7.32 7.12
CA ALA A 19 -6.21 -6.24 6.91
C ALA A 19 -7.21 -6.13 8.07
N GLU A 20 -7.75 -7.24 8.56
CA GLU A 20 -8.67 -7.26 9.70
C GLU A 20 -8.01 -6.72 10.98
N LYS A 21 -6.77 -7.14 11.26
CA LYS A 21 -5.98 -6.60 12.39
C LYS A 21 -5.72 -5.11 12.25
N PHE A 22 -5.46 -4.64 11.04
CA PHE A 22 -5.26 -3.22 10.77
C PHE A 22 -6.54 -2.43 11.01
N ILE A 23 -7.69 -2.88 10.49
CA ILE A 23 -9.00 -2.26 10.71
C ILE A 23 -9.37 -2.26 12.21
N ALA A 24 -9.07 -3.33 12.94
CA ALA A 24 -9.30 -3.42 14.38
C ALA A 24 -8.51 -2.35 15.17
N GLN A 25 -7.28 -2.04 14.77
CA GLN A 25 -6.49 -0.95 15.36
C GLN A 25 -7.15 0.42 15.13
N HIS A 26 -7.91 0.57 14.05
CA HIS A 26 -8.72 1.76 13.76
C HIS A 26 -10.16 1.67 14.29
N LYS A 27 -10.44 0.76 15.24
CA LYS A 27 -11.77 0.57 15.86
C LYS A 27 -12.88 0.23 14.87
N GLY A 28 -12.56 -0.48 13.79
CA GLY A 28 -13.53 -0.84 12.76
C GLY A 28 -13.74 0.22 11.67
N ASP A 29 -13.11 1.39 11.76
CA ASP A 29 -13.20 2.42 10.73
C ASP A 29 -12.27 2.08 9.55
N ALA A 30 -12.75 1.23 8.66
CA ALA A 30 -12.03 0.77 7.48
C ALA A 30 -11.66 1.94 6.53
N VAL A 31 -12.48 2.99 6.46
CA VAL A 31 -12.23 4.15 5.60
C VAL A 31 -11.07 4.98 6.15
N LYS A 32 -11.02 5.19 7.46
CA LYS A 32 -9.90 5.85 8.13
C LYS A 32 -8.61 5.04 7.99
N ALA A 33 -8.68 3.73 8.24
CA ALA A 33 -7.56 2.82 8.08
C ALA A 33 -6.98 2.90 6.65
N LEU A 34 -7.84 2.80 5.63
CA LEU A 34 -7.44 2.87 4.23
C LEU A 34 -6.78 4.22 3.88
N LYS A 35 -7.35 5.34 4.33
CA LYS A 35 -6.76 6.69 4.13
C LYS A 35 -5.35 6.78 4.72
N GLU A 36 -5.16 6.27 5.92
CA GLU A 36 -3.86 6.30 6.59
C GLU A 36 -2.82 5.42 5.89
N MET A 37 -3.22 4.24 5.41
CA MET A 37 -2.37 3.36 4.61
C MET A 37 -1.95 3.99 3.27
N ILE A 38 -2.84 4.72 2.60
CA ILE A 38 -2.52 5.47 1.37
C ILE A 38 -1.50 6.57 1.66
N VAL A 39 -1.69 7.34 2.73
CA VAL A 39 -0.76 8.42 3.13
C VAL A 39 0.62 7.84 3.50
N LEU A 40 0.66 6.74 4.27
CA LEU A 40 1.89 6.04 4.62
C LEU A 40 2.63 5.52 3.39
N ASN A 41 1.91 4.95 2.43
CA ASN A 41 2.48 4.50 1.16
C ASN A 41 3.03 5.69 0.36
N GLY A 42 2.34 6.82 0.30
CA GLY A 42 2.83 8.04 -0.34
C GLY A 42 4.15 8.52 0.30
N HIS A 43 4.22 8.57 1.63
CA HIS A 43 5.46 8.93 2.33
C HIS A 43 6.60 7.94 2.08
N LEU A 44 6.28 6.64 2.03
CA LEU A 44 7.27 5.61 1.71
C LEU A 44 7.79 5.77 0.28
N GLN A 45 6.92 6.02 -0.69
CA GLN A 45 7.29 6.28 -2.09
C GLN A 45 8.18 7.52 -2.21
N VAL A 46 7.88 8.60 -1.49
CA VAL A 46 8.74 9.80 -1.44
C VAL A 46 10.11 9.47 -0.86
N ARG A 47 10.18 8.68 0.21
CA ARG A 47 11.46 8.26 0.81
C ARG A 47 12.25 7.31 -0.10
N LEU A 48 11.58 6.42 -0.81
CA LEU A 48 12.19 5.50 -1.77
C LEU A 48 12.70 6.26 -3.00
N CYS A 49 11.90 7.16 -3.56
CA CYS A 49 12.30 8.11 -4.61
C CYS A 49 13.53 8.93 -4.20
N ARG A 50 13.57 9.38 -2.94
CA ARG A 50 14.72 10.09 -2.36
C ARG A 50 15.96 9.21 -2.18
N ARG A 51 15.79 7.89 -1.97
CA ARG A 51 16.89 6.92 -1.76
C ARG A 51 17.38 6.24 -3.04
N GLY A 52 16.54 6.13 -4.05
CA GLY A 52 16.83 5.56 -5.36
C GLY A 52 16.17 6.44 -6.41
N GLY A 53 16.96 7.31 -7.04
CA GLY A 53 16.48 8.39 -7.87
C GLY A 53 15.61 7.93 -9.05
N MET A 54 14.30 8.02 -8.88
CA MET A 54 13.32 8.09 -9.97
C MET A 54 12.23 9.08 -9.53
N ALA A 55 12.11 10.18 -10.26
CA ALA A 55 11.27 11.31 -9.85
C ALA A 55 9.77 10.97 -10.02
N PRO A 56 8.87 11.63 -9.27
CA PRO A 56 7.43 11.43 -9.38
C PRO A 56 6.83 12.07 -10.66
N GLY A 57 7.53 11.97 -11.78
CA GLY A 57 7.11 12.43 -13.12
C GLY A 57 7.32 11.39 -14.23
N ASP A 58 8.11 10.34 -13.98
CA ASP A 58 8.39 9.29 -14.99
C ASP A 58 7.27 8.23 -15.10
N ALA A 59 6.24 8.32 -14.26
CA ALA A 59 5.10 7.39 -14.23
C ALA A 59 3.95 7.77 -15.18
N VAL A 60 3.99 8.95 -15.80
CA VAL A 60 2.91 9.50 -16.65
C VAL A 60 3.38 9.72 -18.09
N SER A 61 4.15 8.80 -18.66
CA SER A 61 4.49 8.84 -20.10
C SER A 61 4.84 7.45 -20.69
N ALA A 62 4.38 6.37 -20.07
CA ALA A 62 4.49 5.02 -20.64
C ALA A 62 3.10 4.45 -20.92
#